data_AF-A0A101NV56-F1
#
_entry.id   AF-A0A101NV56-F1
#
_cell.length_a   1.000
_cell.length_b   1.000
_cell.length_c   1.000
_cell.angle_alpha   90.00
_cell.angle_beta   90.00
_cell.angle_gamma   90.00
#
_symmetry.space_group_name_H-M   'P 1'
#
loop_
_entity.id
_entity.type
_entity.pdbx_description
1 polymer ?
#
loop_
_entity_poly.entity_id
_entity_poly.type
_entity_poly.pdbx_seq_one_letter_code
_entity_poly.pdbx_strand_id
1 'polypeptide(L)'
;MPKRKAAIAVGGVAALGAAALLLPNANASQDKNDANAAATGSARTLKATQASGVAAQVQKILGDAFAGSYYDSAKQQLVVNVVSGDHNVIAQAKNAGAVVRQVKNSTRALKAAAGTLKTKATIPGTSWAVDPRTNKVLVTADSTVTGAKWNRLQSTVQGLGTGMATLKKSAGSFKTFVSGGDAIFSQTQQGGVRCSLGFNVTASDGSPAFLTAGHCGVAAKDWSDSQNGQPIATVDQAKFPGNDFSLVKYTDPNTQAPSEVNAGNGQTVQITQAADATVGETVFRMGSTTGLHNGQVTGLDATVNFQSETNPGGTDTVNGLIQTNVCAEAGDSGGSLFTQDGGAVGLTSGGSGDCTSGGETFFQPVTAALQATGATLGNGGNGGNGGNGGNGGNGGNGGNAGNGGNAGNGGNAGNGAGDQSGSADPSASAGDQSGAGGDQIGGSADPSASAGDPSGSGSGASDPSGTGSAGDGSSLTGSH
;
A
#
# COMPACT_ATOMS: atom_id res chain seq x y z
N MET A 1 -4.90 102.22 -21.89
CA MET A 1 -4.90 101.64 -23.27
C MET A 1 -3.48 101.20 -23.60
N PRO A 2 -3.26 100.18 -24.44
CA PRO A 2 -4.08 98.98 -24.72
C PRO A 2 -3.18 97.70 -24.59
N LYS A 3 -3.47 96.44 -24.94
CA LYS A 3 -4.65 95.68 -25.44
C LYS A 3 -4.79 94.40 -24.57
N ARG A 4 -5.94 93.70 -24.62
CA ARG A 4 -6.12 92.28 -24.17
C ARG A 4 -6.39 91.39 -25.39
N LYS A 5 -6.00 90.10 -25.34
CA LYS A 5 -6.65 88.91 -25.96
C LYS A 5 -6.26 87.70 -25.07
N ALA A 6 -7.17 86.97 -24.41
CA ALA A 6 -8.09 85.92 -24.92
C ALA A 6 -7.33 84.72 -25.53
N ALA A 7 -7.62 83.44 -25.25
CA ALA A 7 -8.52 82.74 -24.29
C ALA A 7 -8.00 81.26 -24.16
N ILE A 8 -8.43 80.40 -23.22
CA ILE A 8 -9.55 79.42 -23.32
C ILE A 8 -9.45 78.51 -22.06
N ALA A 9 -10.56 77.90 -21.62
CA ALA A 9 -10.62 77.03 -20.44
C ALA A 9 -10.41 75.53 -20.74
N VAL A 10 -9.90 74.78 -19.76
CA VAL A 10 -10.28 73.38 -19.44
C VAL A 10 -10.16 73.19 -17.93
N GLY A 11 -11.16 72.58 -17.29
CA GLY A 11 -11.13 72.24 -15.86
C GLY A 11 -10.59 70.84 -15.61
N GLY A 12 -9.87 70.65 -14.50
CA GLY A 12 -9.38 69.34 -14.06
C GLY A 12 -9.93 68.98 -12.68
N VAL A 13 -10.80 67.96 -12.62
CA VAL A 13 -11.25 67.35 -11.36
C VAL A 13 -10.23 66.30 -10.94
N ALA A 14 -9.68 66.42 -9.72
CA ALA A 14 -8.84 65.39 -9.15
C ALA A 14 -9.73 64.25 -8.59
N ALA A 15 -9.71 63.10 -9.27
CA ALA A 15 -10.33 61.87 -8.78
C ALA A 15 -9.25 60.82 -8.49
N LEU A 16 -9.21 60.31 -7.26
CA LEU A 16 -8.33 59.22 -6.85
C LEU A 16 -8.84 57.90 -7.43
N GLY A 17 -8.25 57.46 -8.54
CA GLY A 17 -8.52 56.17 -9.13
C GLY A 17 -7.76 55.05 -8.44
N ALA A 18 -8.44 54.18 -7.70
CA ALA A 18 -7.89 52.92 -7.23
C ALA A 18 -7.78 51.94 -8.42
N ALA A 19 -6.58 51.41 -8.68
CA ALA A 19 -6.37 50.43 -9.74
C ALA A 19 -6.89 49.05 -9.30
N ALA A 20 -8.01 48.62 -9.87
CA ALA A 20 -8.53 47.26 -9.71
C ALA A 20 -7.77 46.30 -10.65
N LEU A 21 -7.02 45.36 -10.07
CA LEU A 21 -6.48 44.22 -10.81
C LEU A 21 -7.62 43.23 -11.11
N LEU A 22 -8.00 43.14 -12.39
CA LEU A 22 -8.97 42.16 -12.88
C LEU A 22 -8.30 40.80 -13.06
N LEU A 23 -8.68 39.84 -12.22
CA LEU A 23 -8.51 38.40 -12.48
C LEU A 23 -9.84 37.83 -13.02
N PRO A 24 -9.86 37.06 -14.11
CA PRO A 24 -11.09 36.50 -14.64
C PRO A 24 -11.65 35.36 -13.76
N ASN A 25 -12.84 35.62 -13.21
CA ASN A 25 -13.94 34.72 -12.83
C ASN A 25 -13.60 33.24 -12.55
N ALA A 26 -13.71 32.73 -11.31
CA ALA A 26 -14.92 32.58 -10.48
C ALA A 26 -15.91 31.50 -10.96
N ASN A 27 -15.92 30.36 -10.26
CA ASN A 27 -17.10 29.52 -10.05
C ASN A 27 -17.43 29.55 -8.56
N ALA A 28 -18.16 30.58 -8.14
CA ALA A 28 -18.62 30.76 -6.77
C ALA A 28 -20.13 31.05 -6.81
N SER A 29 -20.94 30.00 -6.61
CA SER A 29 -22.31 30.21 -6.16
C SER A 29 -22.26 30.57 -4.67
N GLN A 30 -22.54 31.84 -4.37
CA GLN A 30 -22.81 32.32 -3.02
C GLN A 30 -24.06 33.20 -3.10
N ASP A 31 -25.23 32.58 -2.91
CA ASP A 31 -26.43 33.33 -2.57
C ASP A 31 -26.18 34.05 -1.24
N LYS A 32 -26.17 35.39 -1.30
CA LYS A 32 -26.25 36.22 -0.11
C LYS A 32 -27.71 36.51 0.15
N ASN A 33 -28.27 35.91 1.18
CA ASN A 33 -29.24 36.53 2.08
C ASN A 33 -29.33 35.71 3.36
N ASP A 34 -28.96 36.37 4.47
CA ASP A 34 -29.56 36.29 5.81
C ASP A 34 -28.50 36.46 6.91
N ALA A 35 -28.42 37.70 7.39
CA ALA A 35 -27.50 38.12 8.44
C ALA A 35 -28.01 37.70 9.85
N ASN A 36 -28.23 36.39 10.07
CA ASN A 36 -28.21 35.78 11.40
C ASN A 36 -28.09 34.24 11.35
N ALA A 37 -27.00 33.71 10.75
CA ALA A 37 -26.68 32.29 10.78
C ALA A 37 -25.31 32.06 11.43
N ALA A 38 -25.28 31.28 12.51
CA ALA A 38 -24.03 30.82 13.11
C ALA A 38 -23.24 29.97 12.10
N ALA A 39 -21.91 30.03 12.15
CA ALA A 39 -21.03 29.39 11.17
C ALA A 39 -21.19 27.84 11.15
N THR A 40 -22.00 27.34 10.22
CA THR A 40 -22.15 25.90 9.93
C THR A 40 -21.59 25.59 8.54
N GLY A 41 -20.31 25.22 8.47
CA GLY A 41 -19.70 24.71 7.24
C GLY A 41 -20.38 23.42 6.80
N SER A 42 -21.07 23.45 5.65
CA SER A 42 -21.66 22.28 5.00
C SER A 42 -20.57 21.37 4.42
N ALA A 43 -20.74 20.06 4.53
CA ALA A 43 -19.78 19.09 4.00
C ALA A 43 -19.69 19.17 2.47
N ARG A 44 -18.47 19.21 1.94
CA ARG A 44 -18.17 19.37 0.52
C ARG A 44 -18.15 18.02 -0.19
N THR A 45 -18.68 17.97 -1.41
CA THR A 45 -18.49 16.82 -2.31
C THR A 45 -17.09 16.85 -2.94
N LEU A 46 -16.42 15.71 -2.97
CA LEU A 46 -15.02 15.53 -3.37
C LEU A 46 -14.92 14.38 -4.37
N LYS A 47 -13.92 14.39 -5.25
CA LYS A 47 -13.54 13.17 -5.99
C LYS A 47 -12.80 12.21 -5.06
N ALA A 48 -12.86 10.90 -5.34
CA ALA A 48 -12.14 9.88 -4.56
C ALA A 48 -10.62 10.17 -4.49
N THR A 49 -10.00 10.48 -5.63
CA THR A 49 -8.57 10.88 -5.73
C THR A 49 -8.21 12.17 -4.99
N GLN A 50 -9.18 12.97 -4.56
CA GLN A 50 -8.97 14.15 -3.71
C GLN A 50 -9.15 13.84 -2.22
N ALA A 51 -9.80 12.72 -1.88
CA ALA A 51 -10.19 12.40 -0.51
C ALA A 51 -8.98 12.16 0.40
N SER A 52 -7.92 11.48 -0.09
CA SER A 52 -6.67 11.27 0.63
C SER A 52 -5.93 12.59 0.92
N GLY A 53 -5.84 13.48 -0.06
CA GLY A 53 -5.23 14.82 0.12
C GLY A 53 -5.97 15.68 1.16
N VAL A 54 -7.31 15.69 1.12
CA VAL A 54 -8.13 16.39 2.14
C VAL A 54 -8.00 15.70 3.51
N ALA A 55 -7.97 14.37 3.56
CA ALA A 55 -7.75 13.63 4.80
C ALA A 55 -6.40 13.97 5.46
N ALA A 56 -5.33 14.03 4.68
CA ALA A 56 -4.01 14.44 5.16
C ALA A 56 -3.98 15.90 5.64
N GLN A 57 -4.70 16.81 4.97
CA GLN A 57 -4.86 18.19 5.44
C GLN A 57 -5.62 18.26 6.77
N VAL A 58 -6.75 17.55 6.88
CA VAL A 58 -7.54 17.53 8.12
C VAL A 58 -6.76 16.86 9.25
N GLN A 59 -6.04 15.77 9.01
CA GLN A 59 -5.16 15.14 9.99
C GLN A 59 -4.10 16.12 10.54
N LYS A 60 -3.49 16.96 9.69
CA LYS A 60 -2.56 18.01 10.13
C LYS A 60 -3.23 19.09 10.99
N ILE A 61 -4.50 19.40 10.75
CA ILE A 61 -5.26 20.40 11.52
C ILE A 61 -5.68 19.82 12.89
N LEU A 62 -6.18 18.59 12.94
CA LEU A 62 -6.76 18.00 14.16
C LEU A 62 -5.74 17.29 15.07
N GLY A 63 -4.55 16.95 14.55
CA GLY A 63 -3.49 16.29 15.31
C GLY A 63 -3.96 14.99 15.99
N ASP A 64 -3.70 14.85 17.29
CA ASP A 64 -4.09 13.69 18.09
C ASP A 64 -5.61 13.44 18.17
N ALA A 65 -6.45 14.44 17.87
CA ALA A 65 -7.90 14.27 17.84
C ALA A 65 -8.35 13.47 16.60
N PHE A 66 -7.54 13.38 15.54
CA PHE A 66 -7.85 12.60 14.33
C PHE A 66 -7.84 11.08 14.60
N ALA A 67 -8.96 10.42 14.28
CA ALA A 67 -9.20 9.00 14.55
C ALA A 67 -9.39 8.17 13.27
N GLY A 68 -8.72 8.58 12.19
CA GLY A 68 -8.89 8.04 10.85
C GLY A 68 -10.03 8.71 10.07
N SER A 69 -10.13 8.40 8.79
CA SER A 69 -11.18 8.89 7.89
C SER A 69 -11.56 7.83 6.88
N TYR A 70 -12.73 7.98 6.27
CA TYR A 70 -13.18 7.16 5.14
C TYR A 70 -13.95 8.01 4.14
N TYR A 71 -13.98 7.57 2.90
CA TYR A 71 -14.80 8.16 1.85
C TYR A 71 -16.18 7.47 1.83
N ASP A 72 -17.23 8.29 1.95
CA ASP A 72 -18.61 7.89 1.69
C ASP A 72 -18.88 8.14 0.20
N SER A 73 -18.68 7.10 -0.61
CA SER A 73 -18.78 7.17 -2.07
C SER A 73 -20.20 7.48 -2.56
N ALA A 74 -21.24 7.10 -1.80
CA ALA A 74 -22.63 7.40 -2.13
C ALA A 74 -22.95 8.89 -1.94
N LYS A 75 -22.31 9.57 -0.98
CA LYS A 75 -22.44 11.02 -0.75
C LYS A 75 -21.31 11.84 -1.38
N GLN A 76 -20.31 11.19 -1.97
CA GLN A 76 -19.05 11.78 -2.43
C GLN A 76 -18.36 12.63 -1.35
N GLN A 77 -18.40 12.19 -0.08
CA GLN A 77 -17.94 12.99 1.07
C GLN A 77 -16.84 12.29 1.84
N LEU A 78 -15.84 13.06 2.30
CA LEU A 78 -14.88 12.57 3.29
C LEU A 78 -15.53 12.63 4.68
N VAL A 79 -15.62 11.48 5.35
CA VAL A 79 -15.98 11.39 6.76
C VAL A 79 -14.72 11.27 7.59
N VAL A 80 -14.51 12.20 8.52
CA VAL A 80 -13.38 12.23 9.45
C VAL A 80 -13.86 11.84 10.83
N ASN A 81 -13.23 10.81 11.39
CA ASN A 81 -13.44 10.43 12.77
C ASN A 81 -12.64 11.33 13.70
N VAL A 82 -13.24 11.73 14.83
CA VAL A 82 -12.59 12.54 15.87
C VAL A 82 -12.83 11.91 17.24
N VAL A 83 -11.78 11.72 18.05
CA VAL A 83 -11.95 11.33 19.46
C VAL A 83 -12.22 12.56 20.30
N SER A 84 -13.31 12.55 21.07
CA SER A 84 -13.63 13.50 22.14
C SER A 84 -13.23 14.96 21.84
N GLY A 85 -13.51 15.42 20.63
CA GLY A 85 -13.03 16.72 20.17
C GLY A 85 -13.77 17.87 20.84
N ASP A 86 -13.02 18.85 21.34
CA ASP A 86 -13.55 20.17 21.67
C ASP A 86 -14.33 20.74 20.48
N HIS A 87 -15.33 21.59 20.76
CA HIS A 87 -16.21 22.16 19.74
C HIS A 87 -15.43 22.84 18.59
N ASN A 88 -14.25 23.41 18.90
CA ASN A 88 -13.35 24.02 17.93
C ASN A 88 -12.76 23.01 16.93
N VAL A 89 -12.38 21.81 17.37
CA VAL A 89 -11.83 20.73 16.53
C VAL A 89 -12.89 20.26 15.52
N ILE A 90 -14.13 20.11 15.99
CA ILE A 90 -15.28 19.74 15.16
C ILE A 90 -15.58 20.84 14.13
N ALA A 91 -15.53 22.11 14.54
CA ALA A 91 -15.74 23.24 13.63
C ALA A 91 -14.64 23.34 12.55
N GLN A 92 -13.37 23.16 12.93
CA GLN A 92 -12.24 23.17 11.98
C GLN A 92 -12.36 22.08 10.91
N ALA A 93 -12.69 20.85 11.32
CA ALA A 93 -12.88 19.74 10.38
C ALA A 93 -14.07 19.95 9.43
N LYS A 94 -15.19 20.51 9.91
CA LYS A 94 -16.33 20.92 9.07
C LYS A 94 -15.94 22.03 8.09
N ASN A 95 -15.18 23.03 8.54
CA ASN A 95 -14.70 24.12 7.68
C ASN A 95 -13.71 23.64 6.60
N ALA A 96 -12.98 22.56 6.85
CA ALA A 96 -12.18 21.85 5.83
C ALA A 96 -13.04 21.02 4.84
N GLY A 97 -14.37 21.03 4.98
CA GLY A 97 -15.32 20.35 4.09
C GLY A 97 -15.64 18.90 4.46
N ALA A 98 -15.12 18.38 5.57
CA ALA A 98 -15.34 17.00 5.99
C ALA A 98 -16.62 16.83 6.84
N VAL A 99 -17.27 15.68 6.72
CA VAL A 99 -18.30 15.22 7.67
C VAL A 99 -17.59 14.74 8.94
N VAL A 100 -17.84 15.38 10.08
CA VAL A 100 -17.24 14.97 11.35
C VAL A 100 -18.08 13.90 12.02
N ARG A 101 -17.45 12.80 12.45
CA ARG A 101 -18.06 11.75 13.26
C ARG A 101 -17.25 11.56 14.54
N GLN A 102 -17.89 11.73 15.70
CA GLN A 102 -17.23 11.43 16.98
C GLN A 102 -17.12 9.92 17.18
N VAL A 103 -15.97 9.47 17.68
CA VAL A 103 -15.66 8.04 17.91
C VAL A 103 -14.90 7.83 19.22
N LYS A 104 -14.76 6.58 19.66
CA LYS A 104 -14.18 6.24 20.97
C LYS A 104 -12.68 5.93 20.92
N ASN A 105 -12.23 5.20 19.89
CA ASN A 105 -10.85 4.74 19.80
C ASN A 105 -10.01 5.73 18.99
N SER A 106 -8.88 6.18 19.55
CA SER A 106 -7.93 7.03 18.85
C SER A 106 -7.06 6.23 17.89
N THR A 107 -6.49 6.90 16.89
CA THR A 107 -5.49 6.30 15.97
C THR A 107 -4.36 5.64 16.77
N ARG A 108 -3.93 6.26 17.88
CA ARG A 108 -2.91 5.75 18.80
C ARG A 108 -3.34 4.46 19.50
N ALA A 109 -4.59 4.40 20.00
CA ALA A 109 -5.13 3.20 20.64
C ALA A 109 -5.29 2.03 19.64
N LEU A 110 -5.79 2.31 18.43
CA LEU A 110 -5.94 1.32 17.36
C LEU A 110 -4.57 0.77 16.90
N LYS A 111 -3.54 1.62 16.80
CA LYS A 111 -2.16 1.17 16.50
C LYS A 111 -1.55 0.35 17.64
N ALA A 112 -1.83 0.69 18.91
CA ALA A 112 -1.40 -0.13 20.05
C ALA A 112 -2.09 -1.50 20.09
N ALA A 113 -3.37 -1.57 19.71
CA ALA A 113 -4.10 -2.82 19.55
C ALA A 113 -3.51 -3.71 18.43
N ALA A 114 -3.20 -3.12 17.27
CA ALA A 114 -2.49 -3.81 16.19
C ALA A 114 -1.08 -4.30 16.62
N GLY A 115 -0.35 -3.52 17.42
CA GLY A 115 0.92 -3.96 18.03
C GLY A 115 0.78 -5.13 19.00
N THR A 116 -0.33 -5.19 19.74
CA THR A 116 -0.66 -6.32 20.62
C THR A 116 -1.00 -7.58 19.82
N LEU A 117 -1.72 -7.45 18.70
CA LEU A 117 -1.97 -8.55 17.77
C LEU A 117 -0.67 -9.04 17.13
N LYS A 118 0.21 -8.14 16.68
CA LYS A 118 1.54 -8.48 16.13
C LYS A 118 2.42 -9.26 17.10
N THR A 119 2.39 -8.92 18.39
CA THR A 119 3.20 -9.60 19.41
C THR A 119 2.57 -10.91 19.90
N LYS A 120 1.23 -10.99 20.04
CA LYS A 120 0.57 -12.12 20.69
C LYS A 120 -0.18 -13.07 19.73
N ALA A 121 -0.54 -12.63 18.54
CA ALA A 121 -1.42 -13.33 17.60
C ALA A 121 -0.91 -13.38 16.14
N THR A 122 0.39 -13.18 15.91
CA THR A 122 1.04 -13.57 14.63
C THR A 122 0.94 -15.09 14.47
N ILE A 123 0.00 -15.51 13.62
CA ILE A 123 -0.37 -16.90 13.36
C ILE A 123 -0.63 -17.01 11.84
N PRO A 124 -0.07 -18.02 11.11
CA PRO A 124 -0.42 -18.26 9.72
C PRO A 124 -1.94 -18.33 9.52
N GLY A 125 -2.44 -17.62 8.50
CA GLY A 125 -3.88 -17.52 8.25
C GLY A 125 -4.59 -16.40 9.02
N THR A 126 -3.85 -15.43 9.55
CA THR A 126 -4.43 -14.24 10.20
C THR A 126 -4.01 -12.92 9.53
N SER A 127 -4.91 -11.94 9.61
CA SER A 127 -4.63 -10.56 9.23
C SER A 127 -5.37 -9.59 10.13
N TRP A 128 -4.91 -8.34 10.18
CA TRP A 128 -5.62 -7.24 10.84
C TRP A 128 -5.38 -5.91 10.14
N ALA A 129 -6.43 -5.07 10.09
CA ALA A 129 -6.40 -3.73 9.54
C ALA A 129 -7.21 -2.75 10.40
N VAL A 130 -6.92 -1.45 10.32
CA VAL A 130 -7.77 -0.44 10.93
C VAL A 130 -8.96 -0.18 10.02
N ASP A 131 -10.17 -0.39 10.54
CA ASP A 131 -11.42 -0.01 9.88
C ASP A 131 -11.92 1.34 10.43
N PRO A 132 -11.71 2.45 9.71
CA PRO A 132 -12.26 3.75 10.09
C PRO A 132 -13.78 3.82 9.98
N ARG A 133 -14.49 2.93 9.27
CA ARG A 133 -15.96 2.91 9.23
C ARG A 133 -16.55 2.40 10.55
N THR A 134 -15.99 1.36 11.17
CA THR A 134 -16.42 0.92 12.52
C THR A 134 -15.62 1.53 13.68
N ASN A 135 -14.51 2.22 13.41
CA ASN A 135 -13.54 2.71 14.40
C ASN A 135 -12.95 1.58 15.27
N LYS A 136 -12.58 0.46 14.62
CA LYS A 136 -12.03 -0.73 15.28
C LYS A 136 -10.89 -1.31 14.46
N VAL A 137 -10.11 -2.19 15.06
CA VAL A 137 -9.28 -3.13 14.31
C VAL A 137 -10.17 -4.27 13.81
N LEU A 138 -10.28 -4.45 12.50
CA LEU A 138 -10.85 -5.67 11.92
C LEU A 138 -9.76 -6.74 11.94
N VAL A 139 -10.02 -7.84 12.61
CA VAL A 139 -9.14 -9.03 12.66
C VAL A 139 -9.83 -10.13 11.89
N THR A 140 -9.16 -10.68 10.88
CA THR A 140 -9.70 -11.77 10.06
C THR A 140 -8.84 -13.01 10.25
N ALA A 141 -9.50 -14.13 10.49
CA ALA A 141 -8.91 -15.47 10.48
C ALA A 141 -9.46 -16.27 9.30
N ASP A 142 -8.57 -16.94 8.60
CA ASP A 142 -8.91 -17.81 7.47
C ASP A 142 -9.49 -19.16 7.93
N SER A 143 -9.80 -20.05 6.98
CA SER A 143 -10.35 -21.38 7.28
C SER A 143 -9.36 -22.34 7.97
N THR A 144 -8.06 -22.08 7.92
CA THR A 144 -6.99 -22.89 8.55
C THR A 144 -6.82 -22.57 10.04
N VAL A 145 -7.19 -21.35 10.48
CA VAL A 145 -7.12 -20.93 11.88
C VAL A 145 -8.22 -21.62 12.70
N THR A 146 -7.87 -22.77 13.28
CA THR A 146 -8.76 -23.65 14.04
C THR A 146 -8.15 -24.04 15.40
N GLY A 147 -8.94 -24.68 16.27
CA GLY A 147 -8.49 -25.23 17.55
C GLY A 147 -7.70 -24.25 18.42
N ALA A 148 -6.52 -24.66 18.86
CA ALA A 148 -5.65 -23.82 19.71
C ALA A 148 -5.23 -22.49 19.05
N LYS A 149 -5.05 -22.45 17.72
CA LYS A 149 -4.75 -21.21 16.99
C LYS A 149 -5.91 -20.21 17.10
N TRP A 150 -7.13 -20.70 16.87
CA TRP A 150 -8.35 -19.89 17.01
C TRP A 150 -8.54 -19.39 18.46
N ASN A 151 -8.37 -20.27 19.45
CA ASN A 151 -8.53 -19.89 20.86
C ASN A 151 -7.50 -18.81 21.28
N ARG A 152 -6.26 -18.90 20.80
CA ARG A 152 -5.22 -17.88 21.02
C ARG A 152 -5.56 -16.53 20.36
N LEU A 153 -6.06 -16.56 19.12
CA LEU A 153 -6.51 -15.34 18.43
C LEU A 153 -7.70 -14.70 19.15
N GLN A 154 -8.73 -15.49 19.47
CA GLN A 154 -9.95 -15.02 20.14
C GLN A 154 -9.67 -14.42 21.52
N SER A 155 -8.86 -15.11 22.35
CA SER A 155 -8.46 -14.58 23.66
C SER A 155 -7.58 -13.33 23.56
N THR A 156 -6.70 -13.25 22.56
CA THR A 156 -5.95 -12.00 22.29
C THR A 156 -6.88 -10.85 21.93
N VAL A 157 -7.84 -11.07 21.03
CA VAL A 157 -8.84 -10.06 20.64
C VAL A 157 -9.72 -9.63 21.81
N GLN A 158 -10.17 -10.56 22.66
CA GLN A 158 -10.92 -10.26 23.88
C GLN A 158 -10.07 -9.42 24.86
N GLY A 159 -8.77 -9.73 24.99
CA GLY A 159 -7.81 -8.98 25.81
C GLY A 159 -7.53 -7.55 25.34
N LEU A 160 -7.94 -7.16 24.13
CA LEU A 160 -7.89 -5.76 23.66
C LEU A 160 -9.01 -4.88 24.25
N GLY A 161 -10.00 -5.48 24.90
CA GLY A 161 -11.15 -4.78 25.48
C GLY A 161 -12.34 -4.61 24.52
N THR A 162 -13.51 -4.43 25.11
CA THR A 162 -14.79 -4.34 24.38
C THR A 162 -14.82 -3.16 23.42
N GLY A 163 -14.98 -3.45 22.13
CA GLY A 163 -15.10 -2.42 21.10
C GLY A 163 -13.78 -1.87 20.55
N MET A 164 -12.62 -2.45 20.91
CA MET A 164 -11.34 -2.13 20.27
C MET A 164 -11.16 -2.85 18.93
N ALA A 165 -11.57 -4.12 18.87
CA ALA A 165 -11.42 -4.97 17.70
C ALA A 165 -12.69 -5.80 17.41
N THR A 166 -12.80 -6.31 16.18
CA THR A 166 -13.84 -7.25 15.74
C THR A 166 -13.15 -8.45 15.10
N LEU A 167 -13.51 -9.67 15.48
CA LEU A 167 -12.98 -10.90 14.89
C LEU A 167 -13.98 -11.45 13.85
N LYS A 168 -13.52 -11.63 12.61
CA LYS A 168 -14.25 -12.25 11.49
C LYS A 168 -13.54 -13.55 11.07
N LYS A 169 -14.32 -14.50 10.55
CA LYS A 169 -13.79 -15.68 9.83
C LYS A 169 -13.99 -15.52 8.31
N SER A 170 -12.98 -15.85 7.51
CA SER A 170 -13.08 -15.94 6.05
C SER A 170 -13.35 -17.39 5.61
N ALA A 171 -13.87 -17.57 4.39
CA ALA A 171 -14.29 -18.87 3.87
C ALA A 171 -13.10 -19.69 3.31
N GLY A 172 -12.09 -19.02 2.75
CA GLY A 172 -10.87 -19.64 2.22
C GLY A 172 -9.69 -19.57 3.20
N SER A 173 -8.54 -20.13 2.79
CA SER A 173 -7.24 -19.93 3.43
C SER A 173 -6.53 -18.70 2.86
N PHE A 174 -5.78 -17.93 3.67
CA PHE A 174 -4.87 -16.92 3.12
C PHE A 174 -3.72 -17.61 2.39
N LYS A 175 -3.49 -17.21 1.15
CA LYS A 175 -2.34 -17.61 0.35
C LYS A 175 -1.71 -16.36 -0.25
N THR A 176 -0.40 -16.40 -0.40
CA THR A 176 0.28 -15.71 -1.50
C THR A 176 -0.43 -16.10 -2.78
N PHE A 177 -0.99 -15.11 -3.47
CA PHE A 177 -1.39 -15.32 -4.85
C PHE A 177 -0.11 -15.25 -5.71
N VAL A 178 -0.15 -15.77 -6.93
CA VAL A 178 1.00 -15.66 -7.86
C VAL A 178 0.54 -15.22 -9.25
N SER A 179 -0.08 -14.03 -9.29
CA SER A 179 0.27 -12.90 -10.18
C SER A 179 -0.53 -12.30 -11.37
N GLY A 180 -0.78 -10.97 -11.37
CA GLY A 180 -1.70 -10.23 -12.24
C GLY A 180 -1.28 -8.91 -12.95
N GLY A 181 -2.13 -8.44 -13.87
CA GLY A 181 -1.76 -7.52 -14.95
C GLY A 181 -1.69 -8.29 -16.27
N ASP A 182 -0.70 -7.96 -17.10
CA ASP A 182 -0.24 -8.84 -18.17
C ASP A 182 0.71 -9.91 -17.62
N ALA A 183 0.60 -11.14 -18.10
CA ALA A 183 1.39 -12.26 -17.59
C ALA A 183 2.88 -12.09 -17.87
N ILE A 184 3.71 -12.25 -16.84
CA ILE A 184 5.15 -12.50 -16.98
C ILE A 184 5.46 -13.91 -16.47
N PHE A 185 6.54 -14.50 -16.91
CA PHE A 185 6.84 -15.91 -16.65
C PHE A 185 8.31 -16.10 -16.35
N SER A 186 8.61 -17.05 -15.47
CA SER A 186 9.97 -17.49 -15.17
C SER A 186 10.02 -18.99 -14.98
N GLN A 187 11.21 -19.57 -15.09
CA GLN A 187 11.47 -20.98 -14.87
C GLN A 187 12.39 -21.11 -13.65
N THR A 188 11.90 -21.79 -12.62
CA THR A 188 12.67 -22.09 -11.40
C THR A 188 13.01 -23.58 -11.35
N GLN A 189 13.86 -23.99 -10.41
CA GLN A 189 14.12 -25.43 -10.18
C GLN A 189 12.88 -26.20 -9.70
N GLN A 190 11.85 -25.50 -9.23
CA GLN A 190 10.58 -26.07 -8.76
C GLN A 190 9.48 -26.07 -9.85
N GLY A 191 9.77 -25.51 -11.03
CA GLY A 191 8.84 -25.40 -12.16
C GLY A 191 8.61 -23.96 -12.63
N GLY A 192 7.67 -23.80 -13.55
CA GLY A 192 7.29 -22.50 -14.09
C GLY A 192 6.54 -21.64 -13.08
N VAL A 193 7.05 -20.44 -12.82
CA VAL A 193 6.36 -19.41 -12.03
C VAL A 193 5.76 -18.41 -13.01
N ARG A 194 4.45 -18.22 -12.93
CA ARG A 194 3.78 -17.12 -13.62
C ARG A 194 3.77 -15.94 -12.67
N CYS A 195 4.47 -14.86 -12.99
CA CYS A 195 4.19 -13.56 -12.39
C CYS A 195 3.34 -12.67 -13.29
N SER A 196 3.20 -11.38 -13.00
CA SER A 196 2.60 -10.41 -13.93
C SER A 196 2.98 -8.98 -13.54
N LEU A 197 2.73 -8.06 -14.47
CA LEU A 197 3.21 -6.69 -14.42
C LEU A 197 2.18 -5.76 -13.76
N GLY A 198 2.59 -5.07 -12.69
CA GLY A 198 1.76 -4.06 -12.02
C GLY A 198 1.74 -2.74 -12.78
N PHE A 199 2.88 -2.05 -12.76
CA PHE A 199 3.04 -0.75 -13.41
C PHE A 199 4.42 -0.60 -14.03
N ASN A 200 4.48 -0.10 -15.27
CA ASN A 200 5.72 0.36 -15.88
C ASN A 200 6.23 1.62 -15.15
N VAL A 201 7.54 1.67 -14.94
CA VAL A 201 8.25 2.74 -14.24
C VAL A 201 9.60 3.01 -14.90
N THR A 202 10.15 4.19 -14.66
CA THR A 202 11.56 4.48 -14.91
C THR A 202 12.33 4.20 -13.61
N ALA A 203 13.36 3.37 -13.68
CA ALA A 203 14.25 3.13 -12.54
C ALA A 203 15.10 4.38 -12.23
N SER A 204 15.72 4.41 -11.04
CA SER A 204 16.53 5.57 -10.58
C SER A 204 17.75 5.89 -11.46
N ASP A 205 18.19 4.95 -12.30
CA ASP A 205 19.28 5.10 -13.27
C ASP A 205 18.77 5.48 -14.69
N GLY A 206 17.47 5.68 -14.86
CA GLY A 206 16.83 6.00 -16.14
C GLY A 206 16.38 4.78 -16.95
N SER A 207 16.69 3.55 -16.52
CA SER A 207 16.32 2.34 -17.26
C SER A 207 14.80 2.12 -17.29
N PRO A 208 14.22 1.62 -18.39
CA PRO A 208 12.85 1.14 -18.38
C PRO A 208 12.73 -0.09 -17.45
N ALA A 209 11.69 -0.09 -16.61
CA ALA A 209 11.46 -1.12 -15.61
C ALA A 209 9.97 -1.28 -15.33
N PHE A 210 9.62 -2.25 -14.49
CA PHE A 210 8.27 -2.39 -13.96
C PHE A 210 8.27 -2.79 -12.49
N LEU A 211 7.17 -2.49 -11.82
CA LEU A 211 6.85 -2.97 -10.48
C LEU A 211 5.99 -4.23 -10.54
N THR A 212 6.33 -5.21 -9.70
CA THR A 212 5.53 -6.40 -9.41
C THR A 212 5.65 -6.76 -7.92
N ALA A 213 5.12 -7.90 -7.48
CA ALA A 213 5.22 -8.34 -6.09
C ALA A 213 6.66 -8.71 -5.69
N GLY A 214 6.95 -8.61 -4.40
CA GLY A 214 8.24 -8.97 -3.81
C GLY A 214 8.45 -10.48 -3.77
N HIS A 215 7.42 -11.26 -3.44
CA HIS A 215 7.51 -12.72 -3.47
C HIS A 215 7.83 -13.24 -4.88
N CYS A 216 7.33 -12.60 -5.93
CA CYS A 216 7.76 -12.84 -7.31
C CYS A 216 9.26 -12.60 -7.51
N GLY A 217 9.73 -11.39 -7.18
CA GLY A 217 11.14 -11.04 -7.37
C GLY A 217 12.13 -11.85 -6.52
N VAL A 218 11.67 -12.44 -5.41
CA VAL A 218 12.46 -13.38 -4.59
C VAL A 218 12.39 -14.81 -5.14
N ALA A 219 11.25 -15.24 -5.69
CA ALA A 219 11.08 -16.57 -6.26
C ALA A 219 11.88 -16.78 -7.56
N ALA A 220 12.03 -15.75 -8.40
CA ALA A 220 12.82 -15.85 -9.61
C ALA A 220 13.50 -14.54 -10.03
N LYS A 221 14.74 -14.68 -10.55
CA LYS A 221 15.60 -13.55 -10.95
C LYS A 221 15.23 -12.94 -12.30
N ASP A 222 14.87 -13.76 -13.28
CA ASP A 222 14.75 -13.35 -14.68
C ASP A 222 13.35 -13.68 -15.22
N TRP A 223 12.77 -12.75 -15.97
CA TRP A 223 11.35 -12.72 -16.33
C TRP A 223 11.13 -12.52 -17.82
N SER A 224 10.24 -13.31 -18.42
CA SER A 224 9.76 -13.21 -19.80
C SER A 224 8.33 -12.69 -19.83
N ASP A 225 7.88 -12.12 -20.96
CA ASP A 225 6.48 -11.77 -21.24
C ASP A 225 5.63 -12.96 -21.72
N SER A 226 6.25 -14.11 -21.94
CA SER A 226 5.61 -15.27 -22.55
C SER A 226 6.06 -16.59 -21.89
N GLN A 227 5.14 -17.55 -21.80
CA GLN A 227 5.29 -18.74 -20.93
C GLN A 227 6.53 -19.60 -21.18
N ASN A 228 7.01 -19.61 -22.43
CA ASN A 228 8.21 -20.31 -22.87
C ASN A 228 9.17 -19.35 -23.61
N GLY A 229 9.04 -18.04 -23.38
CA GLY A 229 9.87 -17.02 -24.01
C GLY A 229 11.26 -16.94 -23.38
N GLN A 230 12.15 -16.18 -24.03
CA GLN A 230 13.41 -15.77 -23.40
C GLN A 230 13.13 -14.67 -22.37
N PRO A 231 13.93 -14.58 -21.28
CA PRO A 231 13.81 -13.46 -20.35
C PRO A 231 14.07 -12.12 -21.04
N ILE A 232 13.20 -11.15 -20.77
CA ILE A 232 13.29 -9.76 -21.26
C ILE A 232 13.56 -8.77 -20.12
N ALA A 233 13.56 -9.23 -18.88
CA ALA A 233 13.74 -8.40 -17.70
C ALA A 233 14.40 -9.18 -16.55
N THR A 234 15.15 -8.48 -15.70
CA THR A 234 15.87 -9.03 -14.56
C THR A 234 15.55 -8.24 -13.29
N VAL A 235 15.36 -8.92 -12.17
CA VAL A 235 15.12 -8.31 -10.85
C VAL A 235 16.33 -7.48 -10.44
N ASP A 236 16.08 -6.19 -10.19
CA ASP A 236 17.05 -5.23 -9.64
C ASP A 236 16.95 -5.20 -8.11
N GLN A 237 15.72 -5.09 -7.61
CA GLN A 237 15.40 -5.03 -6.18
C GLN A 237 14.14 -5.85 -5.91
N ALA A 238 14.14 -6.66 -4.85
CA ALA A 238 12.97 -7.37 -4.36
C ALA A 238 12.95 -7.35 -2.83
N LYS A 239 11.76 -7.21 -2.25
CA LYS A 239 11.58 -7.19 -0.80
C LYS A 239 10.36 -8.00 -0.40
N PHE A 240 10.61 -9.19 0.12
CA PHE A 240 9.64 -10.07 0.76
C PHE A 240 10.38 -11.00 1.75
N PRO A 241 9.82 -11.31 2.94
CA PRO A 241 8.60 -10.75 3.53
C PRO A 241 8.83 -9.33 4.10
N GLY A 242 7.93 -8.87 4.98
CA GLY A 242 7.96 -7.56 5.63
C GLY A 242 7.25 -6.49 4.82
N ASN A 243 7.61 -6.37 3.54
CA ASN A 243 6.91 -5.66 2.46
C ASN A 243 6.68 -6.67 1.32
N ASP A 244 6.04 -6.26 0.22
CA ASP A 244 5.83 -7.15 -0.94
C ASP A 244 5.89 -6.40 -2.28
N PHE A 245 7.07 -5.91 -2.66
CA PHE A 245 7.34 -5.32 -3.98
C PHE A 245 8.65 -5.80 -4.59
N SER A 246 8.73 -5.75 -5.92
CA SER A 246 9.96 -5.88 -6.69
C SER A 246 10.01 -4.85 -7.82
N LEU A 247 11.20 -4.29 -8.05
CA LEU A 247 11.58 -3.56 -9.26
C LEU A 247 12.33 -4.51 -10.19
N VAL A 248 11.83 -4.66 -11.41
CA VAL A 248 12.40 -5.52 -12.45
C VAL A 248 12.75 -4.64 -13.65
N LYS A 249 14.02 -4.62 -14.05
CA LYS A 249 14.52 -3.80 -15.16
C LYS A 249 14.44 -4.59 -16.47
N TYR A 250 13.96 -3.97 -17.54
CA TYR A 250 14.05 -4.57 -18.86
C TYR A 250 15.51 -4.65 -19.32
N THR A 251 15.87 -5.72 -20.02
CA THR A 251 17.25 -5.96 -20.48
C THR A 251 17.62 -5.13 -21.71
N ASP A 252 16.64 -4.76 -22.54
CA ASP A 252 16.81 -3.76 -23.60
C ASP A 252 16.48 -2.36 -23.05
N PRO A 253 17.47 -1.44 -22.97
CA PRO A 253 17.25 -0.06 -22.51
C PRO A 253 16.33 0.76 -23.42
N ASN A 254 16.03 0.29 -24.63
CA ASN A 254 15.10 0.92 -25.58
C ASN A 254 13.66 0.38 -25.45
N THR A 255 13.37 -0.45 -24.44
CA THR A 255 12.04 -1.02 -24.23
C THR A 255 10.99 0.08 -24.03
N GLN A 256 10.00 0.12 -24.91
CA GLN A 256 8.88 1.04 -24.84
C GLN A 256 7.88 0.57 -23.78
N ALA A 257 8.04 1.06 -22.55
CA ALA A 257 7.24 0.71 -21.39
C ALA A 257 6.25 1.86 -21.03
N PRO A 258 5.08 1.96 -21.70
CA PRO A 258 4.13 3.05 -21.45
C PRO A 258 3.52 2.99 -20.05
N SER A 259 3.27 4.15 -19.45
CA SER A 259 2.61 4.28 -18.14
C SER A 259 1.10 4.10 -18.27
N GLU A 260 0.67 2.86 -18.52
CA GLU A 260 -0.73 2.45 -18.65
C GLU A 260 -0.96 1.04 -18.08
N VAL A 261 -2.21 0.69 -17.85
CA VAL A 261 -2.66 -0.67 -17.51
C VAL A 261 -3.54 -1.20 -18.64
N ASN A 262 -3.22 -2.38 -19.17
CA ASN A 262 -4.09 -3.13 -20.06
C ASN A 262 -5.34 -3.57 -19.27
N ALA A 263 -6.52 -3.05 -19.62
CA ALA A 263 -7.78 -3.38 -18.96
C ALA A 263 -8.50 -4.58 -19.60
N GLY A 264 -7.86 -5.25 -20.56
CA GLY A 264 -8.44 -6.32 -21.38
C GLY A 264 -9.25 -5.78 -22.55
N ASN A 265 -9.65 -6.68 -23.46
CA ASN A 265 -10.51 -6.37 -24.63
C ASN A 265 -10.00 -5.21 -25.53
N GLY A 266 -8.68 -4.97 -25.56
CA GLY A 266 -8.06 -3.86 -26.31
C GLY A 266 -8.24 -2.48 -25.67
N GLN A 267 -8.65 -2.40 -24.41
CA GLN A 267 -8.77 -1.16 -23.65
C GLN A 267 -7.54 -0.95 -22.77
N THR A 268 -7.05 0.29 -22.66
CA THR A 268 -6.01 0.67 -21.68
C THR A 268 -6.50 1.81 -20.79
N VAL A 269 -5.97 1.86 -19.57
CA VAL A 269 -6.16 2.96 -18.62
C VAL A 269 -4.82 3.64 -18.41
N GLN A 270 -4.70 4.90 -18.82
CA GLN A 270 -3.49 5.69 -18.64
C GLN A 270 -3.23 5.92 -17.15
N ILE A 271 -2.01 5.62 -16.72
CA ILE A 271 -1.54 5.83 -15.35
C ILE A 271 -0.72 7.11 -15.31
N THR A 272 -1.24 8.11 -14.61
CA THR A 272 -0.73 9.49 -14.64
C THR A 272 -0.04 9.92 -13.35
N GLN A 273 -0.31 9.21 -12.25
CA GLN A 273 0.22 9.50 -10.92
C GLN A 273 0.16 8.28 -10.01
N ALA A 274 0.97 8.25 -8.95
CA ALA A 274 0.75 7.37 -7.82
C ALA A 274 -0.27 8.01 -6.87
N ALA A 275 -1.11 7.20 -6.23
CA ALA A 275 -2.16 7.66 -5.33
C ALA A 275 -2.20 6.81 -4.05
N ASP A 276 -2.30 7.48 -2.90
CA ASP A 276 -2.55 6.79 -1.63
C ASP A 276 -4.03 6.37 -1.52
N ALA A 277 -4.24 5.14 -1.08
CA ALA A 277 -5.57 4.54 -0.95
C ALA A 277 -6.41 5.17 0.17
N THR A 278 -7.72 5.26 -0.03
CA THR A 278 -8.72 5.75 0.93
C THR A 278 -9.79 4.70 1.20
N VAL A 279 -10.02 4.33 2.47
CA VAL A 279 -11.08 3.38 2.84
C VAL A 279 -12.43 3.86 2.32
N GLY A 280 -13.11 3.01 1.57
CA GLY A 280 -14.40 3.27 0.95
C GLY A 280 -14.38 3.79 -0.48
N GLU A 281 -13.20 4.08 -1.05
CA GLU A 281 -13.07 4.38 -2.47
C GLU A 281 -13.26 3.13 -3.33
N THR A 282 -13.70 3.32 -4.57
CA THR A 282 -13.79 2.26 -5.57
C THR A 282 -12.45 2.11 -6.28
N VAL A 283 -11.95 0.88 -6.34
CA VAL A 283 -10.68 0.50 -6.99
C VAL A 283 -10.90 -0.63 -7.98
N PHE A 284 -10.06 -0.65 -9.01
CA PHE A 284 -10.02 -1.66 -10.06
C PHE A 284 -8.70 -2.44 -9.92
N ARG A 285 -8.75 -3.76 -10.03
CA ARG A 285 -7.58 -4.63 -10.10
C ARG A 285 -7.50 -5.25 -11.49
N MET A 286 -6.35 -5.17 -12.14
CA MET A 286 -6.04 -6.01 -13.30
C MET A 286 -5.28 -7.28 -12.88
N GLY A 287 -5.58 -8.38 -13.55
CA GLY A 287 -5.18 -9.73 -13.21
C GLY A 287 -4.90 -10.54 -14.46
N SER A 288 -3.87 -11.38 -14.46
CA SER A 288 -3.56 -12.16 -15.67
C SER A 288 -4.39 -13.43 -15.71
N THR A 289 -4.96 -13.86 -14.58
CA THR A 289 -5.83 -15.04 -14.49
C THR A 289 -7.29 -14.65 -14.55
N THR A 290 -7.70 -13.72 -13.69
CA THR A 290 -9.12 -13.35 -13.55
C THR A 290 -9.47 -12.12 -14.39
N GLY A 291 -8.48 -11.40 -14.93
CA GLY A 291 -8.71 -10.17 -15.68
C GLY A 291 -9.04 -8.99 -14.78
N LEU A 292 -9.87 -8.10 -15.31
CA LEU A 292 -10.29 -6.85 -14.67
C LEU A 292 -11.46 -7.10 -13.69
N HIS A 293 -11.25 -6.82 -12.42
CA HIS A 293 -12.29 -6.80 -11.39
C HIS A 293 -12.28 -5.50 -10.60
N ASN A 294 -13.37 -5.17 -9.92
CA ASN A 294 -13.48 -3.97 -9.10
C ASN A 294 -14.10 -4.25 -7.72
N GLY A 295 -13.96 -3.28 -6.81
CA GLY A 295 -14.44 -3.37 -5.43
C GLY A 295 -14.14 -2.10 -4.65
N GLN A 296 -14.10 -2.20 -3.32
CA GLN A 296 -13.77 -1.10 -2.42
C GLN A 296 -12.56 -1.41 -1.55
N VAL A 297 -11.78 -0.38 -1.22
CA VAL A 297 -10.82 -0.44 -0.11
C VAL A 297 -11.60 -0.55 1.21
N THR A 298 -11.29 -1.56 2.01
CA THR A 298 -11.98 -1.89 3.27
C THR A 298 -11.11 -1.63 4.51
N GLY A 299 -9.80 -1.52 4.36
CA GLY A 299 -8.87 -1.21 5.44
C GLY A 299 -7.50 -0.74 4.94
N LEU A 300 -6.74 -0.09 5.81
CA LEU A 300 -5.37 0.40 5.58
C LEU A 300 -4.47 -0.03 6.75
N ASP A 301 -3.16 0.17 6.59
CA ASP A 301 -2.11 -0.27 7.53
C ASP A 301 -2.21 -1.79 7.86
N ALA A 302 -2.69 -2.61 6.91
CA ALA A 302 -2.97 -4.02 7.16
C ALA A 302 -1.69 -4.82 7.37
N THR A 303 -1.72 -5.75 8.32
CA THR A 303 -0.68 -6.79 8.51
C THR A 303 -1.27 -8.14 8.13
N VAL A 304 -0.55 -8.94 7.36
CA VAL A 304 -0.96 -10.26 6.88
C VAL A 304 0.13 -11.28 7.18
N ASN A 305 -0.26 -12.43 7.70
CA ASN A 305 0.62 -13.52 8.08
C ASN A 305 0.40 -14.71 7.13
N PHE A 306 1.13 -14.73 6.02
CA PHE A 306 1.09 -15.83 5.06
C PHE A 306 1.78 -17.07 5.64
N GLN A 307 1.34 -18.26 5.22
CA GLN A 307 2.14 -19.46 5.41
C GLN A 307 3.42 -19.31 4.59
N SER A 308 4.59 -19.48 5.20
CA SER A 308 5.84 -19.34 4.44
C SER A 308 6.00 -20.47 3.43
N GLU A 309 6.36 -20.10 2.20
CA GLU A 309 6.66 -21.03 1.10
C GLU A 309 8.10 -21.57 1.19
N THR A 310 9.02 -20.79 1.75
CA THR A 310 10.45 -21.15 1.85
C THR A 310 10.80 -21.88 3.15
N ASN A 311 9.98 -21.72 4.20
CA ASN A 311 10.19 -22.36 5.49
C ASN A 311 8.94 -23.16 5.92
N PRO A 312 8.96 -24.51 5.83
CA PRO A 312 7.84 -25.36 6.25
C PRO A 312 7.43 -25.11 7.72
N GLY A 313 6.18 -24.65 7.92
CA GLY A 313 5.67 -24.27 9.24
C GLY A 313 6.06 -22.85 9.70
N GLY A 314 6.86 -22.13 8.92
CA GLY A 314 7.19 -20.71 9.11
C GLY A 314 6.05 -19.76 8.73
N THR A 315 6.25 -18.46 8.95
CA THR A 315 5.27 -17.39 8.70
C THR A 315 5.92 -16.22 7.97
N ASP A 316 5.39 -15.85 6.82
CA ASP A 316 5.83 -14.69 6.05
C ASP A 316 4.90 -13.50 6.36
N THR A 317 5.37 -12.61 7.24
CA THR A 317 4.59 -11.44 7.71
C THR A 317 4.83 -10.23 6.83
N VAL A 318 3.79 -9.69 6.20
CA VAL A 318 3.83 -8.45 5.42
C VAL A 318 3.02 -7.37 6.13
N ASN A 319 3.49 -6.11 6.09
CA ASN A 319 2.94 -4.99 6.87
C ASN A 319 2.63 -3.80 5.95
N GLY A 320 1.69 -2.94 6.37
CA GLY A 320 1.39 -1.68 5.66
C GLY A 320 0.56 -1.88 4.39
N LEU A 321 -0.14 -3.01 4.26
CA LEU A 321 -0.92 -3.32 3.06
C LEU A 321 -2.27 -2.59 3.04
N ILE A 322 -2.79 -2.38 1.84
CA ILE A 322 -4.16 -1.96 1.57
C ILE A 322 -5.01 -3.23 1.57
N GLN A 323 -6.14 -3.24 2.30
CA GLN A 323 -7.11 -4.33 2.26
C GLN A 323 -8.31 -3.93 1.40
N THR A 324 -8.75 -4.81 0.51
CA THR A 324 -9.95 -4.61 -0.31
C THR A 324 -10.86 -5.84 -0.29
N ASN A 325 -12.06 -5.70 -0.86
CA ASN A 325 -12.93 -6.83 -1.23
C ASN A 325 -12.94 -7.12 -2.73
N VAL A 326 -11.95 -6.64 -3.50
CA VAL A 326 -11.75 -7.05 -4.90
C VAL A 326 -11.28 -8.50 -4.89
N CYS A 327 -11.90 -9.38 -5.68
CA CYS A 327 -11.45 -10.77 -5.79
C CYS A 327 -10.11 -10.86 -6.54
N ALA A 328 -9.32 -11.87 -6.22
CA ALA A 328 -8.05 -12.21 -6.85
C ALA A 328 -7.79 -13.70 -6.63
N GLU A 329 -7.07 -14.33 -7.55
CA GLU A 329 -6.74 -15.75 -7.50
C GLU A 329 -5.23 -15.99 -7.65
N ALA A 330 -4.80 -17.25 -7.54
CA ALA A 330 -3.42 -17.63 -7.83
C ALA A 330 -3.14 -17.33 -9.31
N GLY A 331 -2.33 -16.29 -9.55
CA GLY A 331 -2.30 -15.63 -10.84
C GLY A 331 -2.92 -14.24 -10.87
N ASP A 332 -2.97 -13.49 -9.74
CA ASP A 332 -3.25 -12.04 -9.70
C ASP A 332 -2.29 -11.07 -8.88
N SER A 333 -1.36 -11.53 -8.02
CA SER A 333 -0.19 -10.79 -7.42
C SER A 333 0.73 -9.88 -8.30
N GLY A 334 1.31 -8.84 -7.75
CA GLY A 334 2.01 -7.79 -8.48
C GLY A 334 1.08 -6.92 -9.33
N GLY A 335 -0.09 -7.43 -9.70
CA GLY A 335 -1.06 -6.75 -10.54
C GLY A 335 -1.59 -5.47 -9.96
N SER A 336 -1.79 -4.53 -10.88
CA SER A 336 -2.19 -3.16 -10.60
C SER A 336 -3.54 -3.10 -9.93
N LEU A 337 -3.57 -2.48 -8.76
CA LEU A 337 -4.74 -1.84 -8.17
C LEU A 337 -4.68 -0.35 -8.55
N PHE A 338 -5.71 0.15 -9.22
CA PHE A 338 -5.74 1.50 -9.78
C PHE A 338 -7.13 2.14 -9.68
N THR A 339 -7.20 3.46 -9.86
CA THR A 339 -8.46 4.21 -9.97
C THR A 339 -8.83 4.44 -11.43
N GLN A 340 -10.13 4.60 -11.72
CA GLN A 340 -10.64 4.84 -13.08
C GLN A 340 -10.07 6.13 -13.72
N ASP A 341 -9.63 7.09 -12.91
CA ASP A 341 -8.98 8.34 -13.32
C ASP A 341 -7.44 8.28 -13.32
N GLY A 342 -6.86 7.08 -13.35
CA GLY A 342 -5.45 6.86 -13.67
C GLY A 342 -4.47 7.01 -12.51
N GLY A 343 -4.92 6.81 -11.27
CA GLY A 343 -4.05 6.71 -10.10
C GLY A 343 -3.56 5.27 -9.89
N ALA A 344 -2.26 5.05 -9.80
CA ALA A 344 -1.66 3.78 -9.37
C ALA A 344 -1.68 3.68 -7.85
N VAL A 345 -2.42 2.71 -7.32
CA VAL A 345 -2.73 2.60 -5.88
C VAL A 345 -1.91 1.49 -5.20
N GLY A 346 -1.90 0.29 -5.77
CA GLY A 346 -1.27 -0.87 -5.13
C GLY A 346 -0.83 -1.97 -6.09
N LEU A 347 0.06 -2.84 -5.61
CA LEU A 347 0.49 -4.08 -6.25
C LEU A 347 -0.12 -5.24 -5.48
N THR A 348 -0.80 -6.17 -6.14
CA THR A 348 -1.47 -7.30 -5.46
C THR A 348 -0.45 -8.15 -4.69
N SER A 349 -0.75 -8.58 -3.45
CA SER A 349 0.19 -9.36 -2.61
C SER A 349 -0.32 -10.78 -2.37
N GLY A 350 -1.58 -10.90 -1.97
CA GLY A 350 -2.19 -12.18 -1.61
C GLY A 350 -3.55 -11.95 -0.95
N GLY A 351 -4.18 -13.02 -0.51
CA GLY A 351 -5.53 -12.95 0.04
C GLY A 351 -6.17 -14.31 0.26
N SER A 352 -7.49 -14.31 0.44
CA SER A 352 -8.32 -15.52 0.58
C SER A 352 -9.61 -15.38 -0.19
N GLY A 353 -10.15 -16.51 -0.63
CA GLY A 353 -11.35 -16.59 -1.47
C GLY A 353 -10.98 -16.80 -2.93
N ASP A 354 -11.93 -16.50 -3.80
CA ASP A 354 -11.85 -16.64 -5.26
C ASP A 354 -12.84 -15.67 -5.92
N CYS A 355 -12.84 -15.57 -7.26
CA CYS A 355 -13.73 -14.67 -7.99
C CYS A 355 -15.17 -15.19 -8.19
N THR A 356 -15.50 -16.37 -7.66
CA THR A 356 -16.88 -16.91 -7.61
C THR A 356 -17.56 -16.64 -6.26
N SER A 357 -16.82 -16.84 -5.17
CA SER A 357 -17.28 -16.75 -3.78
C SER A 357 -17.00 -15.38 -3.15
N GLY A 358 -16.15 -14.56 -3.78
CA GLY A 358 -15.59 -13.36 -3.20
C GLY A 358 -14.50 -13.65 -2.15
N GLY A 359 -13.95 -12.60 -1.56
CA GLY A 359 -12.81 -12.74 -0.67
C GLY A 359 -12.27 -11.45 -0.07
N GLU A 360 -11.07 -11.55 0.49
CA GLU A 360 -10.24 -10.43 0.94
C GLU A 360 -8.90 -10.47 0.21
N THR A 361 -8.54 -9.36 -0.46
CA THR A 361 -7.26 -9.24 -1.16
C THR A 361 -6.47 -8.06 -0.60
N PHE A 362 -5.17 -8.26 -0.45
CA PHE A 362 -4.24 -7.30 0.11
C PHE A 362 -3.23 -6.82 -0.95
N PHE A 363 -2.84 -5.55 -0.88
CA PHE A 363 -2.00 -4.89 -1.87
C PHE A 363 -0.91 -4.04 -1.22
N GLN A 364 0.30 -4.12 -1.75
CA GLN A 364 1.43 -3.27 -1.37
C GLN A 364 1.23 -1.87 -1.99
N PRO A 365 1.21 -0.77 -1.20
CA PRO A 365 1.06 0.58 -1.75
C PRO A 365 2.16 0.91 -2.78
N VAL A 366 1.76 1.44 -3.94
CA VAL A 366 2.69 1.86 -5.01
C VAL A 366 3.54 3.04 -4.54
N THR A 367 2.97 3.99 -3.79
CA THR A 367 3.71 5.13 -3.21
C THR A 367 4.90 4.67 -2.37
N ALA A 368 4.72 3.63 -1.55
CA ALA A 368 5.79 3.03 -0.75
C ALA A 368 6.82 2.26 -1.60
N ALA A 369 6.40 1.56 -2.66
CA ALA A 369 7.30 0.84 -3.57
C ALA A 369 8.19 1.80 -4.38
N LEU A 370 7.61 2.88 -4.93
CA LEU A 370 8.35 3.94 -5.62
C LEU A 370 9.35 4.63 -4.67
N GLN A 371 8.92 4.99 -3.45
CA GLN A 371 9.80 5.59 -2.45
C GLN A 371 10.98 4.69 -2.08
N ALA A 372 10.76 3.38 -1.94
CA ALA A 372 11.80 2.45 -1.53
C ALA A 372 12.81 2.13 -2.65
N THR A 373 12.36 2.15 -3.91
CA THR A 373 13.18 1.79 -5.08
C THR A 373 13.84 2.98 -5.77
N GLY A 374 13.33 4.21 -5.52
CA GLY A 374 13.72 5.41 -6.25
C GLY A 374 13.17 5.49 -7.67
N ALA A 375 12.29 4.56 -8.06
CA ALA A 375 11.64 4.55 -9.37
C ALA A 375 10.52 5.60 -9.46
N THR A 376 10.20 6.03 -10.67
CA THR A 376 9.13 6.99 -10.98
C THR A 376 8.15 6.41 -12.00
N LEU A 377 6.86 6.69 -11.86
CA LEU A 377 5.91 6.44 -12.95
C LEU A 377 6.26 7.32 -14.15
N GLY A 378 6.07 6.80 -15.36
CA GLY A 378 6.24 7.60 -16.57
C GLY A 378 5.20 8.71 -16.65
N ASN A 379 5.56 9.85 -17.21
CA ASN A 379 4.58 10.87 -17.56
C ASN A 379 3.60 10.28 -18.59
N GLY A 380 2.35 10.01 -18.19
CA GLY A 380 1.31 9.42 -19.04
C GLY A 380 1.30 10.04 -20.43
N GLY A 381 1.54 9.21 -21.45
CA GLY A 381 2.16 9.65 -22.69
C GLY A 381 1.25 10.51 -23.56
N ASN A 382 1.39 11.84 -23.49
CA ASN A 382 0.84 12.72 -24.51
C ASN A 382 1.74 12.70 -25.76
N GLY A 383 1.68 11.60 -26.52
CA GLY A 383 2.46 11.39 -27.73
C GLY A 383 2.08 12.39 -28.83
N GLY A 384 2.87 13.47 -28.98
CA GLY A 384 2.57 14.49 -29.98
C GLY A 384 3.51 15.70 -29.97
N ASN A 385 4.57 15.59 -30.76
CA ASN A 385 5.45 16.67 -31.26
C ASN A 385 6.59 17.15 -30.34
N GLY A 386 7.80 17.20 -30.91
CA GLY A 386 9.02 17.63 -30.23
C GLY A 386 9.12 19.14 -30.06
N GLY A 387 9.56 19.58 -28.89
CA GLY A 387 9.80 20.99 -28.57
C GLY A 387 10.89 21.11 -27.52
N ASN A 388 12.09 21.49 -27.94
CA ASN A 388 13.27 21.68 -27.09
C ASN A 388 12.97 22.59 -25.88
N GLY A 389 13.28 22.12 -24.67
CA GLY A 389 12.98 22.80 -23.40
C GLY A 389 14.13 22.73 -22.41
N GLY A 390 15.34 23.08 -22.86
CA GLY A 390 16.55 23.07 -22.05
C GLY A 390 16.48 23.98 -20.82
N ASN A 391 17.17 23.55 -19.76
CA ASN A 391 17.37 24.25 -18.50
C ASN A 391 17.86 25.71 -18.68
N GLY A 392 17.35 26.64 -17.86
CA GLY A 392 17.80 28.05 -17.89
C GLY A 392 16.93 28.99 -17.06
N GLY A 393 17.19 29.08 -15.76
CA GLY A 393 16.60 30.12 -14.91
C GLY A 393 17.24 31.49 -15.15
N ASN A 394 16.51 32.58 -14.86
CA ASN A 394 17.13 33.89 -14.63
C ASN A 394 16.26 34.76 -13.70
N GLY A 395 16.94 35.56 -12.87
CA GLY A 395 16.38 36.47 -11.88
C GLY A 395 17.35 36.65 -10.70
N GLY A 396 18.09 37.74 -10.57
CA GLY A 396 18.20 38.87 -11.49
C GLY A 396 18.98 40.04 -10.87
N ASN A 397 20.28 40.09 -11.15
CA ASN A 397 21.19 41.25 -11.14
C ASN A 397 21.35 42.12 -9.86
N GLY A 398 22.61 42.42 -9.51
CA GLY A 398 22.96 43.34 -8.42
C GLY A 398 24.43 43.25 -8.01
N GLY A 399 25.35 43.71 -8.86
CA GLY A 399 26.80 43.64 -8.59
C GLY A 399 27.37 44.91 -7.94
N ASN A 400 28.57 44.80 -7.33
CA ASN A 400 29.73 45.64 -7.66
C ASN A 400 31.04 45.14 -7.01
N ALA A 401 32.18 45.45 -7.64
CA ALA A 401 33.54 45.63 -7.10
C ALA A 401 34.18 44.60 -6.13
N GLY A 402 35.16 43.83 -6.65
CA GLY A 402 36.57 44.28 -6.61
C GLY A 402 37.54 43.72 -5.54
N ASN A 403 38.73 43.27 -6.00
CA ASN A 403 39.97 42.93 -5.27
C ASN A 403 39.91 41.80 -4.20
N GLY A 404 40.62 40.67 -4.30
CA GLY A 404 41.99 40.45 -4.76
C GLY A 404 42.97 40.37 -3.57
N GLY A 405 43.72 39.26 -3.40
CA GLY A 405 44.93 39.29 -2.55
C GLY A 405 45.30 38.08 -1.68
N ASN A 406 45.81 37.02 -2.32
CA ASN A 406 46.97 36.20 -1.87
C ASN A 406 46.92 35.31 -0.60
N ALA A 407 47.77 34.27 -0.62
CA ALA A 407 47.98 33.29 0.43
C ALA A 407 49.12 33.67 1.41
N GLY A 408 49.15 33.02 2.59
CA GLY A 408 50.26 33.12 3.54
C GLY A 408 50.10 32.14 4.72
N ASN A 409 51.11 31.29 4.94
CA ASN A 409 51.11 30.20 5.92
C ASN A 409 51.88 30.57 7.21
N GLY A 410 51.51 30.00 8.37
CA GLY A 410 52.44 29.87 9.51
C GLY A 410 51.92 30.10 10.94
N GLY A 411 51.91 29.04 11.76
CA GLY A 411 52.78 29.02 12.95
C GLY A 411 52.24 29.39 14.35
N ASN A 412 51.48 28.48 14.97
CA ASN A 412 51.70 27.94 16.33
C ASN A 412 51.26 28.67 17.63
N ALA A 413 50.78 27.83 18.58
CA ALA A 413 50.72 27.92 20.05
C ALA A 413 49.76 28.89 20.78
N GLY A 414 48.81 28.31 21.55
CA GLY A 414 48.02 28.98 22.59
C GLY A 414 46.94 28.08 23.20
N ASN A 415 47.18 27.51 24.39
CA ASN A 415 46.27 26.58 25.08
C ASN A 415 44.96 27.25 25.58
N GLY A 416 43.84 26.51 25.64
CA GLY A 416 42.63 26.94 26.35
C GLY A 416 41.43 25.99 26.27
N ALA A 417 41.25 25.15 27.30
CA ALA A 417 40.21 24.14 27.52
C ALA A 417 38.75 24.41 27.09
N GLY A 418 38.01 23.33 26.79
CA GLY A 418 36.53 23.31 26.73
C GLY A 418 35.95 21.98 26.20
N ASP A 419 35.21 21.25 27.05
CA ASP A 419 34.65 19.91 26.77
C ASP A 419 33.69 19.83 25.56
N GLN A 420 33.76 18.71 24.82
CA GLN A 420 32.61 18.13 24.14
C GLN A 420 32.63 16.59 24.25
N SER A 421 31.59 16.04 24.87
CA SER A 421 31.37 14.59 24.97
C SER A 421 30.74 14.04 23.69
N GLY A 422 31.51 13.29 22.90
CA GLY A 422 30.99 12.47 21.81
C GLY A 422 30.50 11.12 22.34
N SER A 423 29.21 10.82 22.17
CA SER A 423 28.61 9.54 22.56
C SER A 423 28.87 8.46 21.51
N ALA A 424 29.51 7.36 21.91
CA ALA A 424 29.64 6.14 21.12
C ALA A 424 29.17 4.90 21.91
N ASP A 425 28.51 4.01 21.17
CA ASP A 425 28.24 2.57 21.36
C ASP A 425 28.70 1.87 22.67
N PRO A 426 27.80 1.08 23.29
CA PRO A 426 28.22 -0.15 23.94
C PRO A 426 27.46 -1.39 23.43
N SER A 427 28.10 -2.13 22.54
CA SER A 427 27.91 -3.58 22.43
C SER A 427 28.99 -4.32 23.23
N ALA A 428 28.65 -5.53 23.70
CA ALA A 428 29.44 -6.46 24.52
C ALA A 428 29.60 -6.17 26.03
N SER A 429 29.24 -7.18 26.82
CA SER A 429 29.85 -7.46 28.13
C SER A 429 29.97 -8.98 28.35
N ALA A 430 31.23 -9.45 28.43
CA ALA A 430 31.59 -10.52 29.35
C ALA A 430 31.80 -9.86 30.75
N GLY A 431 31.79 -10.55 31.89
CA GLY A 431 31.79 -11.98 32.16
C GLY A 431 32.88 -12.29 33.19
N ASP A 432 32.48 -12.55 34.44
CA ASP A 432 33.28 -13.04 35.60
C ASP A 432 32.40 -12.96 36.87
N GLN A 433 32.58 -13.71 37.97
CA GLN A 433 33.19 -15.04 38.20
C GLN A 433 32.72 -15.54 39.60
N SER A 434 33.05 -16.80 39.95
CA SER A 434 32.80 -17.52 41.23
C SER A 434 31.52 -18.37 41.30
N GLY A 435 31.52 -19.58 41.88
CA GLY A 435 32.61 -20.29 42.59
C GLY A 435 32.54 -21.82 42.44
N ALA A 436 33.58 -22.50 42.96
CA ALA A 436 33.82 -23.93 42.73
C ALA A 436 33.01 -24.88 43.65
N GLY A 437 32.89 -26.14 43.21
CA GLY A 437 32.33 -27.26 43.98
C GLY A 437 32.12 -28.46 43.07
N GLY A 438 33.15 -29.30 42.92
CA GLY A 438 33.07 -30.51 42.10
C GLY A 438 32.80 -31.75 42.94
N ASP A 439 32.30 -32.81 42.30
CA ASP A 439 32.60 -34.19 42.65
C ASP A 439 32.48 -35.10 41.41
N GLN A 440 33.22 -36.21 41.41
CA GLN A 440 33.33 -37.16 40.29
C GLN A 440 32.62 -38.50 40.58
N ILE A 441 32.81 -39.48 39.68
CA ILE A 441 32.29 -40.86 39.67
C ILE A 441 30.87 -40.89 39.07
N GLY A 442 30.57 -41.54 37.94
CA GLY A 442 31.14 -42.74 37.32
C GLY A 442 30.07 -43.86 37.38
N GLY A 443 29.78 -44.65 36.34
CA GLY A 443 30.29 -44.69 34.97
C GLY A 443 29.43 -45.64 34.09
N SER A 444 29.91 -45.90 32.88
CA SER A 444 29.65 -47.05 31.97
C SER A 444 28.45 -47.98 32.23
N ALA A 445 27.56 -48.12 31.23
CA ALA A 445 27.45 -49.36 30.42
C ALA A 445 26.34 -49.28 29.35
N ASP A 446 26.73 -49.40 28.09
CA ASP A 446 25.90 -49.95 27.00
C ASP A 446 26.21 -51.46 26.91
N PRO A 447 25.25 -52.33 26.57
CA PRO A 447 25.53 -53.19 25.43
C PRO A 447 24.35 -53.42 24.48
N SER A 448 24.72 -53.50 23.20
CA SER A 448 23.92 -53.98 22.08
C SER A 448 23.67 -55.50 22.11
N ALA A 449 22.56 -55.96 21.49
CA ALA A 449 22.58 -57.00 20.43
C ALA A 449 21.19 -57.43 19.89
N SER A 450 21.13 -57.54 18.55
CA SER A 450 20.41 -58.54 17.72
C SER A 450 18.91 -58.86 17.88
N ALA A 451 18.15 -58.45 16.87
CA ALA A 451 17.38 -59.27 15.90
C ALA A 451 16.49 -60.46 16.34
N GLY A 452 15.26 -60.49 15.82
CA GLY A 452 14.38 -61.67 15.79
C GLY A 452 12.99 -61.41 15.19
N ASP A 453 12.82 -61.71 13.90
CA ASP A 453 11.52 -61.88 13.22
C ASP A 453 11.21 -63.39 13.20
N PRO A 454 9.94 -63.83 13.37
CA PRO A 454 9.25 -64.37 12.18
C PRO A 454 7.71 -64.20 12.13
N SER A 455 7.24 -63.78 10.95
CA SER A 455 6.12 -64.28 10.12
C SER A 455 5.00 -65.22 10.66
N GLY A 456 3.78 -64.96 10.17
CA GLY A 456 2.63 -65.90 10.10
C GLY A 456 1.27 -65.20 10.27
N SER A 457 0.42 -64.86 9.29
CA SER A 457 -0.15 -65.52 8.09
C SER A 457 -1.61 -65.98 8.28
N GLY A 458 -2.51 -65.55 7.39
CA GLY A 458 -3.90 -66.08 7.24
C GLY A 458 -4.97 -64.97 7.25
N SER A 459 -5.44 -64.41 6.13
CA SER A 459 -6.21 -64.98 4.99
C SER A 459 -7.72 -65.13 5.25
N GLY A 460 -8.54 -64.44 4.45
CA GLY A 460 -10.01 -64.62 4.42
C GLY A 460 -10.66 -63.71 3.37
N ALA A 461 -10.97 -64.27 2.20
CA ALA A 461 -11.63 -63.58 1.10
C ALA A 461 -13.01 -64.18 0.82
N SER A 462 -13.98 -63.35 0.44
CA SER A 462 -15.23 -63.79 -0.19
C SER A 462 -16.01 -62.61 -0.79
N ASP A 463 -16.05 -62.56 -2.12
CA ASP A 463 -17.14 -61.95 -2.92
C ASP A 463 -18.18 -63.08 -3.19
N PRO A 464 -19.49 -62.80 -3.39
CA PRO A 464 -19.97 -62.62 -4.78
C PRO A 464 -21.17 -61.67 -5.01
N SER A 465 -21.20 -61.16 -6.25
CA SER A 465 -22.30 -60.57 -7.06
C SER A 465 -23.78 -60.92 -6.74
N GLY A 466 -24.70 -59.95 -6.99
CA GLY A 466 -26.16 -60.20 -7.08
C GLY A 466 -27.06 -59.03 -7.57
N THR A 467 -27.23 -58.91 -8.89
CA THR A 467 -28.29 -58.25 -9.73
C THR A 467 -29.54 -57.57 -9.11
N GLY A 468 -30.05 -56.45 -9.70
CA GLY A 468 -31.32 -55.83 -9.24
C GLY A 468 -32.07 -54.70 -10.01
N SER A 469 -32.00 -54.56 -11.35
CA SER A 469 -33.02 -53.98 -12.29
C SER A 469 -33.68 -52.57 -12.16
N ALA A 470 -34.06 -52.03 -13.35
CA ALA A 470 -34.98 -50.90 -13.67
C ALA A 470 -34.57 -49.45 -13.31
N GLY A 471 -34.81 -48.43 -14.16
CA GLY A 471 -35.38 -48.39 -15.52
C GLY A 471 -35.46 -46.95 -16.08
N ASP A 472 -35.69 -46.82 -17.39
CA ASP A 472 -35.97 -45.59 -18.20
C ASP A 472 -34.92 -44.44 -18.20
N GLY A 473 -34.69 -43.67 -19.27
CA GLY A 473 -35.22 -43.72 -20.63
C GLY A 473 -35.07 -42.36 -21.35
N SER A 474 -34.74 -42.36 -22.66
CA SER A 474 -34.60 -41.18 -23.57
C SER A 474 -33.35 -40.29 -23.34
N SER A 475 -32.45 -39.95 -24.27
CA SER A 475 -32.39 -39.80 -25.75
C SER A 475 -32.45 -38.35 -26.27
N LEU A 476 -31.72 -38.10 -27.37
CA LEU A 476 -31.62 -36.88 -28.21
C LEU A 476 -30.78 -35.73 -27.61
N THR A 477 -29.67 -35.26 -28.18
CA THR A 477 -29.23 -34.86 -29.55
C THR A 477 -29.75 -33.52 -30.08
N GLY A 478 -28.82 -32.57 -30.28
CA GLY A 478 -28.72 -31.82 -31.54
C GLY A 478 -29.14 -30.34 -31.55
N SER A 479 -28.21 -29.51 -32.05
CA SER A 479 -28.42 -28.19 -32.67
C SER A 479 -28.84 -27.03 -31.73
N HIS A 480 -28.37 -25.79 -31.88
CA HIS A 480 -27.56 -25.15 -32.94
C HIS A 480 -26.41 -24.32 -32.34
#